data_AF-A0A848YGU5-F1
#
_entry.id   AF-A0A848YGU5-F1
#
_cell.length_a   1.000
_cell.length_b   1.000
_cell.length_c   1.000
_cell.angle_alpha   90.00
_cell.angle_beta   90.00
_cell.angle_gamma   90.00
#
_symmetry.space_group_name_H-M   'P 1'
#
loop_
_entity.id
_entity.type
_entity.pdbx_description
1 polymer ?
#
loop_
_entity_poly.entity_id
_entity_poly.type
_entity_poly.pdbx_seq_one_letter_code
_entity_poly.pdbx_strand_id
1 'polypeptide(L)'
;MRPQVLLKGGEVLSAGVTTVLVPKDPEESTDFFRFQCQKTHDPAQIYEKGLQFLQGTHFQQARTFNDELTALFESTSETAKTLLNEGECLLAFEQFAQRYKMFCTVRRFDQDADEWQATYWHNRLFSPALTPDAVVLGFQPDWNSAQADPGPR
;
A
#
# COMPACT_ATOMS: atom_id res chain seq x y z
N MET A 1 -5.93 0.41 2.99
CA MET A 1 -6.18 0.12 4.42
C MET A 1 -5.12 0.85 5.27
N ARG A 2 -5.26 0.97 6.60
CA ARG A 2 -4.28 1.70 7.44
C ARG A 2 -3.85 0.89 8.68
N PRO A 3 -3.11 -0.22 8.52
CA PRO A 3 -2.62 -1.03 9.64
C PRO A 3 -1.62 -0.28 10.52
N GLN A 4 -1.67 -0.58 11.82
CA GLN A 4 -0.57 -0.38 12.74
C GLN A 4 0.58 -1.32 12.36
N VAL A 5 1.81 -0.82 12.48
CA VAL A 5 3.02 -1.60 12.22
C VAL A 5 3.78 -1.77 13.51
N LEU A 6 4.02 -3.02 13.89
CA LEU A 6 4.75 -3.38 15.09
C LEU A 6 6.03 -4.14 14.69
N LEU A 7 7.09 -3.94 15.48
CA LEU A 7 8.29 -4.76 15.41
C LEU A 7 7.99 -6.15 15.97
N LYS A 8 8.85 -7.14 15.69
CA LYS A 8 8.71 -8.51 16.20
C LYS A 8 8.59 -8.57 17.73
N GLY A 9 9.24 -7.65 18.44
CA GLY A 9 9.16 -7.51 19.90
C GLY A 9 7.84 -6.95 20.43
N GLY A 10 6.88 -6.60 19.55
CA GLY A 10 5.59 -6.01 19.93
C GLY A 10 5.60 -4.50 20.14
N GLU A 11 6.74 -3.84 19.94
CA GLU A 11 6.85 -2.38 19.96
C GLU A 11 6.11 -1.78 18.75
N VAL A 12 5.32 -0.74 18.97
CA VAL A 12 4.61 -0.02 17.91
C VAL A 12 5.59 0.92 17.21
N LEU A 13 5.99 0.57 15.98
CA LEU A 13 6.83 1.42 15.14
C LEU A 13 6.03 2.55 14.48
N SER A 14 4.82 2.26 14.02
CA SER A 14 3.91 3.24 13.43
C SER A 14 2.48 2.95 13.82
N ALA A 15 1.76 3.98 14.28
CA ALA A 15 0.35 3.88 14.63
C ALA A 15 -0.56 3.64 13.41
N GLY A 16 -0.08 3.86 12.18
CA GLY A 16 -0.86 3.62 10.99
C GLY A 16 -0.13 3.96 9.70
N VAL A 17 0.09 2.96 8.86
CA VAL A 17 0.69 3.10 7.51
C VAL A 17 -0.39 2.91 6.45
N THR A 18 -0.52 3.85 5.52
CA THR A 18 -1.44 3.70 4.39
C THR A 18 -0.90 2.67 3.43
N THR A 19 -1.63 1.56 3.27
CA THR A 19 -1.28 0.47 2.36
C THR A 19 -2.27 0.35 1.21
N VAL A 20 -1.73 -0.04 0.06
CA VAL A 20 -2.42 -0.30 -1.20
C VAL A 20 -2.27 -1.79 -1.53
N LEU A 21 -3.33 -2.39 -2.06
CA LEU A 21 -3.27 -3.72 -2.68
C LEU A 21 -3.04 -3.52 -4.16
N VAL A 22 -1.96 -4.10 -4.70
CA VAL A 22 -1.62 -3.94 -6.11
C VAL A 22 -2.31 -5.04 -6.93
N PRO A 23 -3.01 -4.70 -8.03
CA PRO A 23 -3.52 -5.70 -8.95
C PRO A 23 -2.40 -6.59 -9.51
N LYS A 24 -2.69 -7.85 -9.88
CA LYS A 24 -1.73 -8.74 -10.55
C LYS A 24 -1.19 -8.14 -11.85
N ASP A 25 -2.06 -7.46 -12.59
CA ASP A 25 -1.77 -6.80 -13.85
C ASP A 25 -2.08 -5.30 -13.71
N PRO A 26 -1.20 -4.50 -13.08
CA PRO A 26 -1.51 -3.12 -12.71
C PRO A 26 -1.30 -2.11 -13.85
N GLU A 27 -0.72 -2.53 -14.98
CA GLU A 27 -0.25 -1.69 -16.10
C GLU A 27 -1.31 -0.68 -16.57
N GLU A 28 -2.51 -1.16 -16.95
CA GLU A 28 -3.58 -0.30 -17.47
C GLU A 28 -3.99 0.79 -16.47
N SER A 29 -4.18 0.41 -15.21
CA SER A 29 -4.54 1.36 -14.16
C SER A 29 -3.43 2.36 -13.88
N THR A 30 -2.17 1.90 -13.91
CA THR A 30 -0.98 2.70 -13.65
C THR A 30 -0.79 3.75 -14.74
N ASP A 31 -0.91 3.35 -16.00
CA ASP A 31 -0.82 4.25 -17.17
C ASP A 31 -1.94 5.28 -17.15
N PHE A 32 -3.17 4.88 -16.81
CA PHE A 32 -4.28 5.81 -16.65
C PHE A 32 -4.00 6.85 -15.57
N PHE A 33 -3.58 6.44 -14.38
CA PHE A 33 -3.28 7.36 -13.27
C PHE A 33 -2.13 8.29 -13.60
N ARG A 34 -1.05 7.75 -14.16
CA ARG A 34 0.10 8.52 -14.64
C ARG A 34 -0.33 9.58 -15.64
N PHE A 35 -1.13 9.19 -16.63
CA PHE A 35 -1.64 10.11 -17.64
C PHE A 35 -2.47 11.23 -17.01
N GLN A 36 -3.38 10.94 -16.07
CA GLN A 36 -4.16 11.99 -15.40
C GLN A 36 -3.26 12.98 -14.65
N CYS A 37 -2.27 12.49 -13.90
CA CYS A 37 -1.34 13.33 -13.15
C CYS A 37 -0.42 14.17 -14.05
N GLN A 38 -0.12 13.72 -15.26
CA GLN A 38 0.72 14.44 -16.21
C GLN A 38 -0.07 15.41 -17.10
N LYS A 39 -1.34 15.10 -17.37
CA LYS A 39 -2.21 15.89 -18.25
C LYS A 39 -2.61 17.23 -17.64
N THR A 40 -2.85 17.28 -16.33
CA THR A 40 -3.31 18.47 -15.63
C THR A 40 -2.58 18.61 -14.29
N HIS A 41 -2.40 19.85 -13.85
CA HIS A 41 -1.84 20.15 -12.52
C HIS A 41 -2.93 20.50 -11.50
N ASP A 42 -4.21 20.50 -11.90
CA ASP A 42 -5.35 20.76 -11.02
C ASP A 42 -5.66 19.51 -10.16
N PRO A 43 -5.39 19.55 -8.84
CA PRO A 43 -5.59 18.39 -7.97
C PRO A 43 -7.04 17.93 -7.88
N ALA A 44 -8.01 18.84 -8.03
CA ALA A 44 -9.42 18.48 -7.94
C ALA A 44 -9.83 17.61 -9.13
N GLN A 45 -9.37 17.94 -10.33
CA GLN A 45 -9.63 17.16 -11.54
C GLN A 45 -8.95 15.80 -11.50
N ILE A 46 -7.69 15.74 -11.05
CA ILE A 46 -6.95 14.47 -10.90
C ILE A 46 -7.71 13.55 -9.93
N TYR A 47 -8.09 14.07 -8.77
CA TYR A 47 -8.83 13.33 -7.76
C TYR A 47 -10.15 12.80 -8.31
N GLU A 48 -10.94 13.65 -8.98
CA GLU A 48 -12.24 13.26 -9.54
C GLU A 48 -12.10 12.14 -10.58
N LYS A 49 -11.13 12.24 -11.48
CA LYS A 49 -10.89 11.23 -12.52
C LYS A 49 -10.36 9.92 -11.94
N GLY A 50 -9.45 10.00 -10.97
CA GLY A 50 -8.97 8.84 -10.23
C GLY A 50 -10.10 8.12 -9.49
N LEU A 51 -10.96 8.88 -8.80
CA LEU A 51 -12.10 8.32 -8.07
C LEU A 51 -13.12 7.66 -9.01
N GLN A 52 -13.43 8.28 -10.15
CA GLN A 52 -14.31 7.70 -11.18
C GLN A 52 -13.78 6.36 -11.69
N PHE A 53 -12.47 6.24 -11.90
CA PHE A 53 -11.83 4.98 -12.32
C PHE A 53 -11.91 3.90 -11.23
N LEU A 54 -11.57 4.25 -9.99
CA LEU A 54 -11.54 3.33 -8.84
C LEU A 54 -12.94 2.82 -8.45
N GLN A 55 -13.99 3.60 -8.72
CA GLN A 55 -15.38 3.19 -8.52
C GLN A 55 -15.87 2.14 -9.55
N GLY A 56 -15.08 1.85 -10.58
CA GLY A 56 -15.36 0.78 -11.53
C GLY A 56 -15.36 -0.62 -10.91
N THR A 57 -15.90 -1.59 -11.64
CA THR A 57 -16.04 -3.00 -11.17
C THR A 57 -14.71 -3.76 -11.06
N HIS A 58 -13.60 -3.19 -11.54
CA HIS A 58 -12.30 -3.85 -11.61
C HIS A 58 -11.69 -4.18 -10.22
N PHE A 59 -11.98 -3.39 -9.18
CA PHE A 59 -11.39 -3.56 -7.85
C PHE A 59 -12.22 -4.45 -6.89
N GLN A 60 -13.31 -5.04 -7.36
CA GLN A 60 -14.23 -5.83 -6.52
C GLN A 60 -13.84 -7.31 -6.41
N GLN A 61 -12.85 -7.78 -7.18
CA GLN A 61 -12.49 -9.19 -7.25
C GLN A 61 -11.18 -9.47 -6.52
N ALA A 62 -11.23 -9.93 -5.27
CA ALA A 62 -10.02 -10.19 -4.46
C ALA A 62 -8.95 -11.04 -5.18
N ARG A 63 -9.36 -11.99 -6.03
CA ARG A 63 -8.46 -12.87 -6.81
C ARG A 63 -7.58 -12.16 -7.85
N THR A 64 -7.89 -10.92 -8.21
CA THR A 64 -7.15 -10.14 -9.22
C THR A 64 -5.99 -9.35 -8.61
N PHE A 65 -5.75 -9.44 -7.30
CA PHE A 65 -4.65 -8.76 -6.62
C PHE A 65 -3.48 -9.70 -6.40
N ASN A 66 -2.26 -9.16 -6.42
CA ASN A 66 -1.13 -9.87 -5.87
C ASN A 66 -1.32 -9.86 -4.34
N ASP A 67 -1.08 -10.98 -3.67
CA ASP A 67 -1.34 -11.12 -2.23
C ASP A 67 -0.34 -10.30 -1.37
N GLU A 68 0.20 -9.22 -1.90
CA GLU A 68 1.19 -8.34 -1.29
C GLU A 68 0.59 -6.94 -1.08
N LEU A 69 0.87 -6.39 0.10
CA LEU A 69 0.52 -5.02 0.43
C LEU A 69 1.70 -4.12 0.14
N THR A 70 1.46 -2.94 -0.41
CA THR A 70 2.51 -1.93 -0.61
C THR A 70 2.22 -0.68 0.19
N ALA A 71 3.27 0.03 0.62
CA ALA A 71 3.13 1.37 1.19
C ALA A 71 4.21 2.30 0.66
N LEU A 72 3.83 3.57 0.52
CA LEU A 72 4.72 4.64 0.10
C LEU A 72 5.18 5.43 1.33
N PHE A 73 6.48 5.74 1.34
CA PHE A 73 7.13 6.57 2.34
C PHE A 73 7.95 7.67 1.68
N GLU A 74 8.16 8.77 2.41
CA GLU A 74 9.17 9.76 2.03
C GLU A 74 10.57 9.14 2.08
N SER A 75 11.49 9.65 1.26
CA SER A 75 12.87 9.14 1.16
C SER A 75 13.65 9.21 2.47
N THR A 76 13.31 10.16 3.34
CA THR A 76 13.92 10.38 4.65
C THR A 76 13.22 9.63 5.79
N SER A 77 12.16 8.86 5.51
CA SER A 77 11.36 8.20 6.53
C SER A 77 12.16 7.22 7.40
N GLU A 78 12.29 7.52 8.69
CA GLU A 78 12.90 6.62 9.67
C GLU A 78 12.10 5.32 9.82
N THR A 79 10.75 5.38 9.74
CA THR A 79 9.91 4.18 9.72
C THR A 79 10.30 3.23 8.59
N ALA A 80 10.50 3.75 7.38
CA ALA A 80 10.88 2.92 6.23
C ALA A 80 12.27 2.30 6.40
N LYS A 81 13.24 3.08 6.92
CA LYS A 81 14.59 2.59 7.20
C LYS A 81 14.58 1.47 8.24
N THR A 82 13.87 1.65 9.35
CA THR A 82 13.75 0.63 10.39
C THR A 82 13.09 -0.64 9.84
N LEU A 83 12.00 -0.52 9.07
CA LEU A 83 11.33 -1.67 8.47
C LEU A 83 12.23 -2.47 7.52
N LEU A 84 13.04 -1.78 6.72
CA LEU A 84 14.02 -2.43 5.84
C LEU A 84 15.15 -3.10 6.61
N ASN A 85 15.62 -2.50 7.70
CA ASN A 85 16.66 -3.08 8.53
C ASN A 85 16.20 -4.34 9.27
N GLU A 86 14.96 -4.34 9.77
CA GLU A 86 14.38 -5.50 10.45
C GLU A 86 13.97 -6.60 9.46
N GLY A 87 13.56 -6.24 8.24
CA GLY A 87 13.18 -7.18 7.18
C GLY A 87 11.85 -7.91 7.41
N GLU A 88 11.25 -7.75 8.59
CA GLU A 88 9.95 -8.30 8.95
C GLU A 88 9.21 -7.36 9.92
N CYS A 89 7.87 -7.40 9.89
CA CYS A 89 7.04 -6.68 10.84
C CYS A 89 5.73 -7.41 11.10
N LEU A 90 5.00 -7.00 12.14
CA LEU A 90 3.62 -7.41 12.37
C LEU A 90 2.69 -6.29 11.91
N LEU A 91 1.80 -6.59 10.96
CA LEU A 91 0.70 -5.70 10.59
C LEU A 91 -0.52 -6.03 11.45
N ALA A 92 -1.11 -5.00 12.07
CA ALA A 92 -2.32 -5.11 12.86
C ALA A 92 -3.37 -4.09 12.40
N PHE A 93 -4.61 -4.52 12.15
CA PHE A 93 -5.69 -3.62 11.76
C PHE A 93 -7.04 -4.12 12.23
N GLU A 94 -8.02 -3.22 12.26
CA GLU A 94 -9.40 -3.54 12.61
C GLU A 94 -10.29 -3.32 11.39
N GLN A 95 -11.13 -4.30 11.05
CA GLN A 95 -12.13 -4.17 10.00
C GLN A 95 -13.34 -5.06 10.32
N PHE A 96 -14.55 -4.58 10.02
CA PHE A 96 -15.80 -5.33 10.24
C PHE A 96 -15.95 -5.91 11.66
N ALA A 97 -15.54 -5.15 12.68
CA ALA A 97 -15.52 -5.55 14.09
C ALA A 97 -14.62 -6.77 14.41
N GLN A 98 -13.66 -7.08 13.54
CA GLN A 98 -12.60 -8.04 13.78
C GLN A 98 -11.23 -7.36 13.80
N ARG A 99 -10.35 -7.87 14.65
CA ARG A 99 -8.95 -7.48 14.72
C ARG A 99 -8.11 -8.50 14.00
N TYR A 100 -7.30 -8.05 13.06
CA TYR A 100 -6.41 -8.89 12.28
C TYR A 100 -4.97 -8.61 12.66
N LYS A 101 -4.16 -9.67 12.73
CA LYS A 101 -2.72 -9.60 12.91
C LYS A 101 -2.04 -10.61 11.99
N MET A 102 -0.97 -10.20 11.32
CA MET A 102 -0.16 -11.10 10.49
C MET A 102 1.27 -10.61 10.42
N PHE A 103 2.23 -11.53 10.46
CA PHE A 103 3.61 -11.22 10.14
C PHE A 103 3.75 -11.00 8.63
N CYS A 104 4.58 -10.04 8.26
CA CYS A 104 4.93 -9.74 6.89
C CYS A 104 6.44 -9.64 6.76
N THR A 105 6.97 -10.22 5.70
CA THR A 105 8.34 -9.87 5.26
C THR A 105 8.30 -8.53 4.54
N VAL A 106 9.34 -7.73 4.75
CA VAL A 106 9.44 -6.38 4.20
C VAL A 106 10.54 -6.33 3.14
N ARG A 107 10.22 -5.78 1.98
CA ARG A 107 11.19 -5.54 0.90
C ARG A 107 11.00 -4.17 0.28
N ARG A 108 12.07 -3.64 -0.32
CA ARG A 108 12.01 -2.43 -1.15
C ARG A 108 11.72 -2.82 -2.60
N PHE A 109 10.89 -2.04 -3.28
CA PHE A 109 10.78 -2.09 -4.73
C PHE A 109 11.66 -1.04 -5.40
N ASP A 110 12.28 -1.43 -6.52
CA ASP A 110 12.95 -0.50 -7.43
C ASP A 110 11.92 0.34 -8.19
N GLN A 111 12.32 1.53 -8.64
CA GLN A 111 11.36 2.47 -9.23
C GLN A 111 10.76 1.97 -10.54
N ASP A 112 11.46 1.11 -11.27
CA ASP A 112 11.00 0.50 -12.52
C ASP A 112 10.09 -0.72 -12.31
N ALA A 113 9.93 -1.21 -11.07
CA ALA A 113 9.01 -2.29 -10.75
C ALA A 113 7.54 -1.84 -10.87
N ASP A 114 6.69 -2.74 -11.35
CA ASP A 114 5.26 -2.48 -11.55
C ASP A 114 4.56 -2.13 -10.23
N GLU A 115 4.92 -2.80 -9.13
CA GLU A 115 4.37 -2.52 -7.80
C GLU A 115 4.77 -1.13 -7.31
N TRP A 116 5.98 -0.69 -7.62
CA TRP A 116 6.43 0.67 -7.30
C TRP A 116 5.60 1.69 -8.08
N GLN A 117 5.49 1.52 -9.40
CA GLN A 117 4.78 2.45 -10.28
C GLN A 117 3.29 2.53 -9.91
N ALA A 118 2.64 1.38 -9.74
CA ALA A 118 1.24 1.30 -9.36
C ALA A 118 0.98 2.02 -8.03
N THR A 119 1.82 1.75 -7.02
CA THR A 119 1.70 2.37 -5.70
C THR A 119 1.94 3.87 -5.76
N TYR A 120 2.98 4.30 -6.47
CA TYR A 120 3.33 5.71 -6.59
C TYR A 120 2.21 6.50 -7.26
N TRP A 121 1.77 6.08 -8.45
CA TRP A 121 0.75 6.80 -9.21
C TRP A 121 -0.60 6.77 -8.54
N HIS A 122 -0.99 5.65 -7.91
CA HIS A 122 -2.19 5.59 -7.08
C HIS A 122 -2.15 6.64 -5.97
N ASN A 123 -1.06 6.73 -5.20
CA ASN A 123 -0.96 7.71 -4.12
C ASN A 123 -0.85 9.16 -4.64
N ARG A 124 -0.23 9.38 -5.80
CA ARG A 124 -0.10 10.69 -6.46
C ARG A 124 -1.45 11.33 -6.79
N LEU A 125 -2.48 10.53 -7.08
CA LEU A 125 -3.85 11.03 -7.27
C LEU A 125 -4.37 11.79 -6.05
N PHE A 126 -4.01 11.33 -4.86
CA PHE A 126 -4.52 11.83 -3.58
C PHE A 126 -3.53 12.75 -2.86
N SER A 127 -2.25 12.70 -3.24
CA SER A 127 -1.17 13.46 -2.60
C SER A 127 -0.33 14.21 -3.65
N PRO A 128 -0.77 15.40 -4.09
CA PRO A 128 -0.09 16.21 -5.12
C PRO A 128 1.28 16.76 -4.71
N ALA A 129 1.67 16.62 -3.45
CA ALA A 129 2.99 17.02 -2.94
C ALA A 129 4.03 15.89 -2.97
N LEU A 130 3.65 14.67 -3.39
CA LEU A 130 4.56 13.52 -3.44
C LEU A 130 5.80 13.78 -4.29
N THR A 131 6.96 13.52 -3.70
CA THR A 131 8.25 13.70 -4.35
C THR A 131 8.63 12.47 -5.19
N PRO A 132 9.41 12.62 -6.27
CA PRO A 132 9.81 11.49 -7.13
C PRO A 132 10.76 10.48 -6.48
N ASP A 133 11.43 10.86 -5.39
CA ASP A 133 12.38 10.03 -4.64
C ASP A 133 11.73 9.17 -3.56
N ALA A 134 10.39 9.10 -3.53
CA ALA A 134 9.63 8.28 -2.61
C ALA A 134 10.08 6.80 -2.60
N VAL A 135 9.99 6.18 -1.43
CA VAL A 135 10.34 4.78 -1.20
C VAL A 135 9.05 3.97 -1.14
N VAL A 136 8.95 2.92 -1.94
CA VAL A 136 7.83 1.95 -1.86
C VAL A 136 8.35 0.67 -1.22
N LEU A 137 7.66 0.24 -0.17
CA LEU A 137 7.92 -1.03 0.50
C LEU A 137 6.79 -2.01 0.21
N GLY A 138 7.16 -3.26 -0.05
CA GLY A 138 6.28 -4.42 -0.07
C GLY A 138 6.23 -5.09 1.28
N PHE A 139 5.03 -5.54 1.66
CA PHE A 139 4.72 -6.30 2.85
C PHE A 139 4.06 -7.60 2.39
N GLN A 140 4.88 -8.64 2.25
CA GLN A 140 4.40 -9.96 1.85
C GLN A 140 3.93 -10.71 3.11
N PRO A 141 2.61 -10.98 3.26
CA PRO A 141 2.08 -11.68 4.42
C PRO A 141 2.56 -13.12 4.50
N ASP A 142 2.87 -13.56 5.70
CA ASP A 142 2.86 -14.98 6.06
C ASP A 142 1.45 -15.36 6.52
N TRP A 143 0.66 -15.91 5.61
CA TRP A 143 -0.72 -16.31 5.87
C TRP A 143 -0.86 -17.36 6.97
N ASN A 144 0.18 -18.17 7.24
CA ASN A 144 0.14 -19.15 8.34
C ASN A 144 0.18 -18.47 9.72
N SER A 145 0.67 -17.23 9.77
CA SER A 145 0.69 -16.42 10.98
C SER A 145 -0.57 -15.59 11.20
N ALA A 146 -1.50 -15.58 10.24
CA ALA A 146 -2.67 -14.72 10.27
C ALA A 146 -3.61 -15.11 11.40
N GLN A 147 -4.00 -14.12 12.21
CA GLN A 147 -4.91 -14.25 13.33
C GLN A 147 -6.05 -13.25 13.18
N ALA A 148 -7.26 -13.68 13.57
CA ALA A 148 -8.44 -12.83 13.66
C ALA A 148 -9.09 -12.98 15.04
N ASP A 149 -9.52 -11.87 15.63
CA ASP A 149 -10.26 -11.82 16.88
C ASP A 149 -11.53 -10.94 16.75
N PRO A 150 -12.75 -11.52 16.90
CA PRO A 150 -13.00 -12.95 17.02
C PRO A 150 -12.64 -13.68 15.72
N GLY A 151 -12.24 -14.96 15.83
CA GLY A 151 -11.91 -15.79 14.67
C GLY A 151 -13.06 -15.90 13.66
N PRO A 152 -12.77 -16.26 12.39
CA PRO A 152 -13.80 -16.48 11.40
C PRO A 152 -14.79 -17.55 11.90
N ARG A 153 -16.09 -17.31 11.70
CA ARG A 153 -17.14 -18.29 12.00
C ARG A 153 -17.18 -19.39 10.95
#